data_AF-A0A6N3USJ3-F1
#
_entry.id   AF-A0A6N3USJ3-F1
#
_cell.length_a   1.000
_cell.length_b   1.000
_cell.length_c   1.000
_cell.angle_alpha   90.00
_cell.angle_beta   90.00
_cell.angle_gamma   90.00
#
_symmetry.space_group_name_H-M   'P 1'
#
loop_
_entity.id
_entity.type
_entity.pdbx_description
1 polymer ?
#
loop_
_entity_poly.entity_id
_entity_poly.type
_entity_poly.pdbx_seq_one_letter_code
_entity_poly.pdbx_strand_id
1 'polypeptide(L)'
;MTHKDELNTEGFWPSENVGTAIKRETRTSGKSVRAGLFPPQVIYLYEEEYFSFGVTAPEGVVIAQEIIGHPFFRNAITVFIHTDVPEIEVGDTVRAVWTVLSADDFYEYQSDPVRVESKQEGVLITLPDTEAVKFVGKKSEIVYFHMPQAGGVTPSLGTLVYVAPSLGPKPILKVMGVVDGVLDTKAHPDGIKVIIDPIANMHRYNALEIRWTQDSGIWVDSQHKMTVYPDQSMEFTIPPVVYQPHVGGVFQGS
;
A
#
# COMPACT_ATOMS: atom_id res chain seq x y z
N MET A 1 -8.81 28.58 -17.33
CA MET A 1 -7.74 28.12 -16.41
C MET A 1 -7.85 26.61 -16.34
N THR A 2 -7.02 25.95 -17.12
CA THR A 2 -6.98 24.50 -17.32
C THR A 2 -6.04 23.89 -16.28
N HIS A 3 -6.58 23.21 -15.27
CA HIS A 3 -5.80 22.28 -14.47
C HIS A 3 -5.67 20.99 -15.28
N LYS A 4 -4.47 20.81 -15.84
CA LYS A 4 -4.09 19.66 -16.65
C LYS A 4 -3.39 18.67 -15.72
N ASP A 5 -4.16 18.01 -14.86
CA ASP A 5 -3.70 16.81 -14.16
C ASP A 5 -4.14 15.60 -14.99
N GLU A 6 -3.50 15.43 -16.15
CA GLU A 6 -3.48 14.17 -16.87
C GLU A 6 -2.54 13.22 -16.11
N LEU A 7 -3.06 12.60 -15.05
CA LEU A 7 -2.47 11.38 -14.50
C LEU A 7 -3.17 10.20 -15.19
N ASN A 8 -2.67 9.87 -16.38
CA ASN A 8 -2.76 8.51 -16.89
C ASN A 8 -2.11 7.62 -15.83
N THR A 9 -2.87 6.71 -15.22
CA THR A 9 -2.41 5.36 -14.87
C THR A 9 -3.51 4.58 -14.12
N GLU A 10 -3.84 3.41 -14.68
CA GLU A 10 -4.86 2.47 -14.24
C GLU A 10 -4.44 1.73 -12.95
N GLY A 11 -5.01 2.08 -11.79
CA GLY A 11 -4.93 1.25 -10.57
C GLY A 11 -6.16 0.36 -10.50
N PHE A 12 -6.09 -0.95 -10.74
CA PHE A 12 -5.35 -1.95 -9.97
C PHE A 12 -4.30 -2.73 -10.79
N TRP A 13 -4.13 -2.39 -12.08
CA TRP A 13 -3.12 -2.87 -13.04
C TRP A 13 -3.20 -1.95 -14.29
N PRO A 14 -2.16 -1.63 -15.08
CA PRO A 14 -0.75 -1.37 -14.82
C PRO A 14 -0.46 0.15 -14.79
N SER A 15 0.13 0.62 -13.71
CA SER A 15 0.20 2.05 -13.39
C SER A 15 1.59 2.46 -12.90
N GLU A 16 2.65 2.13 -13.64
CA GLU A 16 4.09 2.41 -13.33
C GLU A 16 4.60 1.98 -11.92
N ASN A 17 3.72 1.47 -11.07
CA ASN A 17 3.86 1.08 -9.67
C ASN A 17 3.09 -0.22 -9.39
N VAL A 18 2.83 -1.03 -10.44
CA VAL A 18 2.71 -2.48 -10.24
C VAL A 18 3.99 -2.87 -9.52
N GLY A 19 3.89 -3.59 -8.41
CA GLY A 19 5.05 -4.11 -7.71
C GLY A 19 6.05 -4.57 -8.75
N THR A 20 7.12 -3.80 -8.92
CA THR A 20 8.17 -4.24 -9.82
C THR A 20 8.64 -5.49 -9.13
N ALA A 21 8.39 -6.66 -9.72
CA ALA A 21 9.22 -7.81 -9.42
C ALA A 21 10.62 -7.24 -9.45
N ILE A 22 11.30 -7.25 -8.31
CA ILE A 22 12.69 -6.81 -8.29
C ILE A 22 13.38 -7.86 -9.12
N LYS A 23 13.44 -7.62 -10.44
CA LYS A 23 14.43 -8.26 -11.26
C LYS A 23 15.71 -7.93 -10.51
N ARG A 24 16.44 -8.97 -10.12
CA ARG A 24 17.82 -8.86 -9.64
C ARG A 24 18.69 -8.36 -10.80
N GLU A 25 18.29 -7.25 -11.43
CA GLU A 25 19.06 -6.54 -12.42
C GLU A 25 20.19 -5.89 -11.62
N THR A 26 21.27 -6.66 -11.56
CA THR A 26 22.62 -6.18 -11.32
C THR A 26 22.72 -4.82 -12.01
N ARG A 27 22.83 -3.74 -11.23
CA ARG A 27 22.97 -2.40 -11.81
C ARG A 27 24.22 -2.43 -12.68
N THR A 28 24.03 -2.49 -13.99
CA THR A 28 25.12 -2.34 -14.95
C THR A 28 25.74 -0.98 -14.73
N SER A 29 27.03 -1.00 -14.43
CA SER A 29 27.93 0.13 -14.24
C SER A 29 27.55 1.34 -15.12
N GLY A 30 26.96 2.37 -14.52
CA GLY A 30 26.46 3.54 -15.23
C GLY A 30 26.50 4.78 -14.36
N LYS A 31 27.69 5.37 -14.24
CA LYS A 31 28.05 6.77 -13.88
C LYS A 31 27.30 7.44 -12.70
N SER A 32 28.12 7.77 -11.69
CA SER A 32 27.86 8.47 -10.42
C SER A 32 27.09 7.66 -9.36
N VAL A 33 27.80 6.71 -8.72
CA VAL A 33 27.42 6.22 -7.40
C VAL A 33 27.58 7.41 -6.45
N ARG A 34 26.48 7.92 -5.88
CA ARG A 34 26.55 8.86 -4.75
C ARG A 34 27.34 8.15 -3.65
N ALA A 35 28.40 8.78 -3.15
CA ALA A 35 29.09 8.30 -1.95
C ALA A 35 28.13 8.35 -0.76
N GLY A 36 28.18 7.33 0.10
CA GLY A 36 27.38 7.19 1.30
C GLY A 36 26.40 6.02 1.26
N LEU A 37 25.99 5.61 2.46
CA LEU A 37 24.97 4.58 2.68
C LEU A 37 23.61 5.04 2.14
N PHE A 38 23.02 4.25 1.25
CA PHE A 38 21.65 4.49 0.76
C PHE A 38 20.62 4.22 1.86
N PRO A 39 19.43 4.85 1.80
CA PRO A 39 18.34 4.52 2.71
C PRO A 39 17.82 3.08 2.49
N PRO A 40 17.31 2.41 3.55
CA PRO A 40 16.71 1.09 3.42
C PRO A 40 15.45 1.14 2.54
N GLN A 41 15.25 0.11 1.72
CA GLN A 41 14.01 -0.07 0.96
C GLN A 41 13.08 -1.01 1.70
N VAL A 42 11.79 -0.68 1.74
CA VAL A 42 10.76 -1.58 2.28
C VAL A 42 10.17 -2.39 1.13
N ILE A 43 10.24 -3.69 1.27
CA ILE A 43 9.67 -4.66 0.34
C ILE A 43 8.75 -5.61 1.11
N TYR A 44 7.88 -6.27 0.36
CA TYR A 44 6.86 -7.15 0.86
C TYR A 44 7.05 -8.52 0.21
N LEU A 45 6.93 -9.59 0.99
CA LEU A 45 6.89 -10.96 0.49
C LEU A 45 5.43 -11.38 0.28
N TYR A 46 5.05 -11.65 -0.97
CA TYR A 46 3.77 -12.27 -1.33
C TYR A 46 4.06 -13.63 -1.95
N GLU A 47 3.63 -14.68 -1.27
CA GLU A 47 3.98 -16.06 -1.65
C GLU A 47 5.52 -16.23 -1.75
N GLU A 48 6.09 -16.23 -2.95
CA GLU A 48 7.54 -16.35 -3.20
C GLU A 48 8.14 -15.14 -3.92
N GLU A 49 7.36 -14.07 -4.10
CA GLU A 49 7.78 -12.88 -4.84
C GLU A 49 7.91 -11.65 -3.93
N TYR A 50 8.95 -10.86 -4.21
CA TYR A 50 9.19 -9.59 -3.55
C TYR A 50 8.67 -8.43 -4.39
N PHE A 51 7.95 -7.53 -3.74
CA PHE A 51 7.38 -6.35 -4.37
C PHE A 51 7.48 -5.13 -3.45
N SER A 52 7.39 -3.94 -4.03
CA SER A 52 7.41 -2.66 -3.30
C SER A 52 6.25 -1.79 -3.77
N PHE A 53 5.54 -1.15 -2.84
CA PHE A 53 4.43 -0.24 -3.14
C PHE A 53 4.16 0.70 -1.96
N GLY A 54 3.23 1.64 -2.15
CA GLY A 54 2.65 2.42 -1.05
C GLY A 54 3.43 3.66 -0.64
N VAL A 55 4.25 4.26 -1.50
CA VAL A 55 4.95 5.51 -1.14
C VAL A 55 4.03 6.72 -1.36
N THR A 56 3.67 7.42 -0.28
CA THR A 56 2.87 8.64 -0.32
C THR A 56 3.55 9.80 0.40
N ALA A 57 3.26 11.03 -0.01
CA ALA A 57 3.70 12.22 0.71
C ALA A 57 2.57 12.74 1.63
N PRO A 58 2.87 13.14 2.88
CA PRO A 58 4.19 13.18 3.54
C PRO A 58 4.61 11.89 4.29
N GLU A 59 3.81 10.82 4.26
CA GLU A 59 3.96 9.65 5.13
C GLU A 59 5.17 8.75 4.82
N GLY A 60 5.73 8.80 3.62
CA GLY A 60 6.75 7.86 3.16
C GLY A 60 6.12 6.54 2.73
N VAL A 61 6.68 5.41 3.14
CA VAL A 61 6.11 4.09 2.83
C VAL A 61 4.90 3.81 3.74
N VAL A 62 3.73 3.59 3.14
CA VAL A 62 2.50 3.19 3.80
C VAL A 62 2.36 1.66 3.74
N ILE A 63 2.33 1.03 4.90
CA ILE A 63 2.19 -0.41 5.09
C ILE A 63 0.76 -0.68 5.57
N ALA A 64 -0.05 -1.41 4.81
CA ALA A 64 -1.40 -1.78 5.21
C ALA A 64 -1.37 -2.82 6.35
N GLN A 65 -2.08 -2.59 7.46
CA GLN A 65 -2.15 -3.56 8.57
C GLN A 65 -2.66 -4.93 8.11
N GLU A 66 -3.49 -4.99 7.06
CA GLU A 66 -4.09 -6.21 6.52
C GLU A 66 -3.06 -7.24 6.04
N ILE A 67 -1.81 -6.83 5.77
CA ILE A 67 -0.75 -7.77 5.40
C ILE A 67 -0.13 -8.46 6.61
N ILE A 68 -0.25 -7.89 7.82
CA ILE A 68 0.40 -8.40 9.03
C ILE A 68 -0.36 -9.65 9.51
N GLY A 69 0.33 -10.79 9.58
CA GLY A 69 -0.25 -12.05 10.03
C GLY A 69 -1.20 -12.71 9.02
N HIS A 70 -1.38 -12.13 7.82
CA HIS A 70 -2.19 -12.72 6.76
C HIS A 70 -1.47 -13.94 6.16
N PRO A 71 -2.15 -15.07 5.85
CA PRO A 71 -1.49 -16.29 5.37
C PRO A 71 -0.59 -16.10 4.13
N PHE A 72 -0.99 -15.23 3.20
CA PHE A 72 -0.20 -14.91 2.00
C PHE A 72 0.98 -13.94 2.23
N PHE A 73 1.04 -13.29 3.38
CA PHE A 73 1.97 -12.20 3.71
C PHE A 73 2.67 -12.40 5.06
N ARG A 74 2.75 -13.64 5.56
CA ARG A 74 3.36 -13.90 6.87
C ARG A 74 4.80 -13.39 6.90
N ASN A 75 5.12 -12.55 7.88
CA ASN A 75 6.40 -11.85 7.97
C ASN A 75 6.74 -11.10 6.66
N ALA A 76 5.74 -10.47 6.03
CA ALA A 76 5.92 -9.86 4.72
C ALA A 76 6.87 -8.68 4.74
N ILE A 77 6.85 -7.87 5.80
CA ILE A 77 7.58 -6.60 5.84
C ILE A 77 9.06 -6.88 5.96
N THR A 78 9.80 -6.60 4.89
CA THR A 78 11.23 -6.83 4.82
C THR A 78 11.96 -5.56 4.41
N VAL A 79 13.07 -5.28 5.06
CA VAL A 79 14.01 -4.23 4.69
C VAL A 79 15.08 -4.81 3.78
N PHE A 80 15.22 -4.21 2.61
CA PHE A 80 16.28 -4.49 1.67
C PHE A 80 17.40 -3.46 1.78
N ILE A 81 18.62 -3.94 1.99
CA ILE A 81 19.84 -3.15 2.12
C ILE A 81 20.74 -3.45 0.93
N HIS A 82 21.04 -2.43 0.14
CA HIS A 82 21.99 -2.50 -0.96
C HIS A 82 23.42 -2.65 -0.42
N THR A 83 24.13 -3.68 -0.86
CA THR A 83 25.51 -3.97 -0.46
C THR A 83 26.53 -3.57 -1.51
N ASP A 84 26.09 -3.19 -2.71
CA ASP A 84 26.89 -2.79 -3.87
C ASP A 84 27.50 -1.37 -3.76
N VAL A 85 27.49 -0.81 -2.55
CA VAL A 85 28.10 0.48 -2.22
C VAL A 85 29.57 0.34 -1.78
N PRO A 86 30.44 1.34 -2.04
CA PRO A 86 31.84 1.30 -1.62
C PRO A 86 32.06 1.21 -0.10
N GLU A 87 31.12 1.67 0.71
CA GLU A 87 31.28 1.77 2.17
C GLU A 87 31.14 0.44 2.90
N ILE A 88 30.37 -0.49 2.35
CA ILE A 88 30.12 -1.82 2.93
C ILE A 88 31.16 -2.79 2.38
N GLU A 89 31.61 -3.80 3.10
CA GLU A 89 32.47 -4.88 2.57
C GLU A 89 31.92 -6.26 2.92
N VAL A 90 32.34 -7.29 2.17
CA VAL A 90 31.97 -8.68 2.49
C VAL A 90 32.54 -9.04 3.86
N GLY A 91 31.69 -9.58 4.72
CA GLY A 91 32.00 -9.92 6.10
C GLY A 91 31.74 -8.81 7.11
N ASP A 92 31.36 -7.61 6.67
CA ASP A 92 30.76 -6.60 7.54
C ASP A 92 29.39 -7.07 8.03
N THR A 93 28.84 -6.36 9.01
CA THR A 93 27.53 -6.66 9.56
C THR A 93 26.61 -5.45 9.41
N VAL A 94 25.34 -5.70 9.11
CA VAL A 94 24.28 -4.70 9.08
C VAL A 94 23.16 -5.11 10.01
N ARG A 95 22.46 -4.13 10.60
CA ARG A 95 21.24 -4.35 11.38
C ARG A 95 20.22 -3.28 11.04
N ALA A 96 18.96 -3.63 10.97
CA ALA A 96 17.89 -2.66 10.76
C ALA A 96 17.27 -2.27 12.11
N VAL A 97 16.90 -1.01 12.22
CA VAL A 97 16.27 -0.40 13.40
C VAL A 97 15.05 0.38 12.95
N TRP A 98 13.91 0.10 13.59
CA TRP A 98 12.64 0.76 13.38
C TRP A 98 12.32 1.57 14.62
N THR A 99 12.12 2.87 14.46
CA THR A 99 11.90 3.80 15.58
C THR A 99 10.61 4.57 15.37
N VAL A 100 9.72 4.55 16.35
CA VAL A 100 8.54 5.42 16.38
C VAL A 100 8.98 6.86 16.63
N LEU A 101 8.52 7.79 15.78
CA LEU A 101 8.92 9.20 15.82
C LEU A 101 8.12 10.03 16.85
N SER A 102 7.10 9.44 17.48
CA SER A 102 6.32 10.08 18.54
C SER A 102 7.01 9.88 19.90
N ALA A 103 7.30 10.98 20.61
CA ALA A 103 7.92 10.92 21.94
C ALA A 103 7.00 10.30 23.00
N ASP A 104 5.68 10.46 22.87
CA ASP A 104 4.70 9.97 23.83
C ASP A 104 4.48 8.45 23.76
N ASP A 105 4.94 7.81 22.69
CA ASP A 105 4.76 6.39 22.40
C ASP A 105 6.03 5.81 21.78
N PHE A 106 7.17 6.20 22.36
CA PHE A 106 8.48 5.77 21.87
C PHE A 106 8.59 4.25 21.95
N TYR A 107 8.87 3.66 20.79
CA TYR A 107 9.12 2.26 20.66
C TYR A 107 10.18 2.04 19.59
N GLU A 108 11.11 1.14 19.87
CA GLU A 108 12.18 0.78 18.96
C GLU A 108 12.29 -0.73 18.86
N TYR A 109 12.43 -1.22 17.63
CA TYR A 109 12.78 -2.60 17.34
C TYR A 109 14.15 -2.62 16.64
N GLN A 110 15.05 -3.47 17.13
CA GLN A 110 16.35 -3.73 16.53
C GLN A 110 16.38 -5.18 16.06
N SER A 111 16.75 -5.41 14.80
CA SER A 111 16.97 -6.77 14.30
C SER A 111 18.24 -7.38 14.87
N ASP A 112 18.33 -8.71 14.77
CA ASP A 112 19.63 -9.37 14.88
C ASP A 112 20.58 -8.84 13.80
N PRO A 113 21.89 -8.73 14.10
CA PRO A 113 22.89 -8.36 13.11
C PRO A 113 23.03 -9.44 12.03
N VAL A 114 23.04 -9.03 10.76
CA VAL A 114 23.18 -9.91 9.60
C VAL A 114 24.50 -9.63 8.90
N ARG A 115 25.27 -10.69 8.67
CA ARG A 115 26.56 -10.61 7.97
C ARG A 115 26.34 -10.42 6.47
N VAL A 116 27.15 -9.56 5.86
CA VAL A 116 27.16 -9.33 4.41
C VAL A 116 27.95 -10.44 3.75
N GLU A 117 27.27 -11.35 3.06
CA GLU A 117 27.91 -12.48 2.37
C GLU A 117 28.29 -12.16 0.91
N SER A 118 27.63 -11.18 0.30
CA SER A 118 27.81 -10.85 -1.11
C SER A 118 27.62 -9.36 -1.38
N LYS A 119 28.34 -8.87 -2.38
CA LYS A 119 28.18 -7.53 -2.99
C LYS A 119 27.17 -7.50 -4.12
N GLN A 120 26.81 -8.68 -4.64
CA GLN A 120 25.89 -8.82 -5.77
C GLN A 120 24.47 -9.08 -5.29
N GLU A 121 24.32 -9.59 -4.06
CA GLU A 121 23.04 -9.83 -3.41
C GLU A 121 22.95 -8.87 -2.22
N GLY A 122 21.86 -8.09 -2.16
CA GLY A 122 21.60 -7.25 -1.00
C GLY A 122 21.21 -8.08 0.22
N VAL A 123 21.18 -7.43 1.40
CA VAL A 123 20.75 -8.07 2.64
C VAL A 123 19.25 -7.84 2.86
N LEU A 124 18.56 -8.90 3.27
CA LEU A 124 17.14 -8.89 3.62
C LEU A 124 16.98 -9.06 5.12
N ILE A 125 16.29 -8.12 5.76
CA ILE A 125 15.98 -8.17 7.19
C ILE A 125 14.47 -8.05 7.37
N THR A 126 13.84 -9.14 7.81
CA THR A 126 12.40 -9.21 7.99
C THR A 126 11.97 -8.70 9.37
N LEU A 127 10.96 -7.84 9.41
CA LEU A 127 10.28 -7.44 10.64
C LEU A 127 9.23 -8.52 10.99
N PRO A 128 9.34 -9.20 12.14
CA PRO A 128 8.36 -10.22 12.51
C PRO A 128 6.96 -9.61 12.68
N ASP A 129 5.91 -10.35 12.29
CA ASP A 129 4.52 -9.88 12.41
C ASP A 129 4.17 -9.48 13.85
N THR A 130 4.72 -10.18 14.84
CA THR A 130 4.54 -9.90 16.28
C THR A 130 5.13 -8.55 16.71
N GLU A 131 6.11 -8.05 15.96
CA GLU A 131 6.73 -6.74 16.19
C GLU A 131 6.04 -5.68 15.33
N ALA A 132 5.70 -6.01 14.08
CA ALA A 132 5.01 -5.12 13.14
C ALA A 132 3.71 -4.54 13.70
N VAL A 133 2.92 -5.34 14.44
CA VAL A 133 1.66 -4.87 15.07
C VAL A 133 1.87 -3.70 16.04
N LYS A 134 3.07 -3.52 16.61
CA LYS A 134 3.36 -2.44 17.57
C LYS A 134 3.56 -1.08 16.90
N PHE A 135 3.73 -1.05 15.58
CA PHE A 135 3.90 0.15 14.77
C PHE A 135 2.60 0.65 14.13
N VAL A 136 1.49 -0.10 14.26
CA VAL A 136 0.19 0.26 13.69
C VAL A 136 -0.28 1.62 14.19
N GLY A 137 -0.65 2.49 13.25
CA GLY A 137 -1.10 3.86 13.49
C GLY A 137 0.02 4.85 13.82
N LYS A 138 1.29 4.43 13.80
CA LYS A 138 2.43 5.24 14.23
C LYS A 138 3.31 5.65 13.06
N LYS A 139 3.71 6.92 13.02
CA LYS A 139 4.77 7.40 12.13
C LYS A 139 6.11 6.93 12.68
N SER A 140 6.88 6.27 11.84
CA SER A 140 8.14 5.64 12.22
C SER A 140 9.22 5.91 11.17
N GLU A 141 10.46 5.67 11.54
CA GLU A 141 11.61 5.73 10.64
C GLU A 141 12.37 4.41 10.70
N ILE A 142 12.86 3.97 9.55
CA ILE A 142 13.76 2.81 9.43
C ILE A 142 15.15 3.31 9.07
N VAL A 143 16.14 2.93 9.87
CA VAL A 143 17.56 3.13 9.61
C VAL A 143 18.25 1.78 9.67
N TYR A 144 19.27 1.55 8.85
CA TYR A 144 20.20 0.45 9.14
C TYR A 144 21.54 0.99 9.62
N PHE A 145 22.18 0.23 10.51
CA PHE A 145 23.53 0.51 10.97
C PHE A 145 24.49 -0.45 10.30
N HIS A 146 25.48 0.10 9.62
CA HIS A 146 26.63 -0.61 9.09
C HIS A 146 27.73 -0.69 10.15
N MET A 147 28.25 -1.89 10.36
CA MET A 147 29.26 -2.22 11.36
C MET A 147 30.44 -2.90 10.65
N PRO A 148 31.50 -2.14 10.31
CA PRO A 148 32.69 -2.67 9.67
C PRO A 148 33.42 -3.68 10.55
N GLN A 149 34.12 -4.64 9.94
CA GLN A 149 35.01 -5.57 10.67
C GLN A 149 36.12 -4.85 11.45
N ALA A 150 36.59 -3.71 10.92
CA ALA A 150 37.59 -2.86 11.58
C ALA A 150 37.05 -2.14 12.83
N GLY A 151 35.74 -2.25 13.10
CA GLY A 151 35.05 -1.56 14.18
C GLY A 151 34.42 -0.24 13.74
N GLY A 152 33.62 0.33 14.64
CA GLY A 152 32.80 1.52 14.38
C GLY A 152 31.37 1.16 13.98
N VAL A 153 30.52 2.18 13.95
CA VAL A 153 29.11 2.05 13.58
C VAL A 153 28.70 3.29 12.80
N THR A 154 28.16 3.09 11.59
CA THR A 154 27.70 4.18 10.72
C THR A 154 26.23 3.97 10.37
N PRO A 155 25.34 4.92 10.70
CA PRO A 155 23.92 4.84 10.31
C PRO A 155 23.73 5.20 8.84
N SER A 156 22.75 4.58 8.19
CA SER A 156 22.21 5.00 6.90
C SER A 156 21.37 6.27 7.03
N LEU A 157 20.97 6.83 5.90
CA LEU A 157 19.80 7.72 5.87
C LEU A 157 18.55 6.93 6.27
N GLY A 158 17.59 7.61 6.89
CA GLY A 158 16.32 7.02 7.32
C GLY A 158 15.26 6.99 6.21
N THR A 159 14.37 6.01 6.31
CA THR A 159 13.16 5.86 5.48
C THR A 159 11.94 6.06 6.36
N LEU A 160 11.12 7.09 6.07
CA LEU A 160 9.85 7.29 6.75
C LEU A 160 8.86 6.19 6.38
N VAL A 161 8.20 5.64 7.39
CA VAL A 161 7.19 4.60 7.24
C VAL A 161 5.98 4.85 8.14
N TYR A 162 4.82 4.42 7.68
CA TYR A 162 3.58 4.48 8.42
C TYR A 162 2.81 3.16 8.25
N VAL A 163 2.58 2.45 9.35
CA VAL A 163 1.72 1.26 9.31
C VAL A 163 0.27 1.72 9.48
N ALA A 164 -0.47 1.73 8.37
CA ALA A 164 -1.87 2.16 8.34
C ALA A 164 -2.75 1.17 9.11
N PRO A 165 -3.61 1.63 10.04
CA PRO A 165 -4.60 0.77 10.68
C PRO A 165 -5.56 0.15 9.65
N SER A 166 -6.19 -0.96 10.02
CA SER A 166 -7.16 -1.62 9.14
C SER A 166 -8.24 -0.67 8.66
N LEU A 167 -8.64 -0.82 7.39
CA LEU A 167 -9.77 -0.09 6.84
C LEU A 167 -11.01 -0.28 7.73
N GLY A 168 -11.81 0.77 7.80
CA GLY A 168 -13.08 0.76 8.50
C GLY A 168 -14.04 -0.32 7.97
N PRO A 169 -15.19 -0.50 8.63
CA PRO A 169 -16.21 -1.43 8.14
C PRO A 169 -16.60 -1.11 6.70
N LYS A 170 -17.06 -2.15 5.98
CA LYS A 170 -17.54 -2.00 4.61
C LYS A 170 -18.53 -0.83 4.54
N PRO A 171 -18.33 0.14 3.62
CA PRO A 171 -19.17 1.31 3.55
C PRO A 171 -20.62 0.94 3.25
N ILE A 172 -21.55 1.72 3.82
CA ILE A 172 -22.96 1.67 3.45
C ILE A 172 -23.15 2.53 2.20
N LEU A 173 -23.72 1.93 1.16
CA LEU A 173 -24.05 2.62 -0.08
C LEU A 173 -25.33 3.43 0.11
N LYS A 174 -25.26 4.75 -0.09
CA LYS A 174 -26.45 5.61 -0.14
C LYS A 174 -26.89 5.76 -1.59
N VAL A 175 -27.95 5.06 -1.96
CA VAL A 175 -28.52 5.14 -3.32
C VAL A 175 -29.48 6.34 -3.38
N MET A 176 -29.13 7.34 -4.19
CA MET A 176 -29.96 8.53 -4.37
C MET A 176 -31.19 8.18 -5.20
N GLY A 177 -32.37 8.70 -4.82
CA GLY A 177 -33.61 8.46 -5.55
C GLY A 177 -34.40 7.22 -5.09
N VAL A 178 -33.90 6.49 -4.08
CA VAL A 178 -34.68 5.46 -3.38
C VAL A 178 -35.48 6.14 -2.26
N VAL A 179 -36.81 6.05 -2.33
CA VAL A 179 -37.74 6.54 -1.29
C VAL A 179 -38.51 5.34 -0.76
N ASP A 180 -38.48 5.12 0.56
CA ASP A 180 -39.13 3.98 1.23
C ASP A 180 -38.78 2.60 0.64
N GLY A 181 -37.53 2.44 0.19
CA GLY A 181 -37.04 1.21 -0.45
C GLY A 181 -37.47 1.03 -1.91
N VAL A 182 -38.18 2.01 -2.48
CA VAL A 182 -38.64 2.00 -3.88
C VAL A 182 -37.83 2.99 -4.70
N LEU A 183 -37.34 2.52 -5.85
CA LEU A 183 -36.58 3.30 -6.82
C LEU A 183 -37.44 3.56 -8.05
N ASP A 184 -37.73 4.83 -8.37
CA ASP A 184 -38.32 5.19 -9.67
C ASP A 184 -37.23 5.18 -10.75
N THR A 185 -37.01 4.01 -11.30
CA THR A 185 -36.05 3.76 -12.39
C THR A 185 -36.29 4.63 -13.63
N LYS A 186 -37.51 5.14 -13.87
CA LYS A 186 -37.80 6.04 -15.01
C LYS A 186 -37.28 7.46 -14.79
N ALA A 187 -37.14 7.90 -13.54
CA ALA A 187 -36.57 9.20 -13.18
C ALA A 187 -35.04 9.25 -13.37
N HIS A 188 -34.41 8.11 -13.62
CA HIS A 188 -32.97 7.95 -13.74
C HIS A 188 -32.60 7.28 -15.08
N PRO A 189 -32.76 7.93 -16.24
CA PRO A 189 -32.42 7.33 -17.53
C PRO A 189 -30.89 7.16 -17.73
N ASP A 190 -30.08 8.01 -17.10
CA ASP A 190 -28.62 8.08 -17.30
C ASP A 190 -27.82 7.37 -16.19
N GLY A 191 -28.51 6.71 -15.26
CA GLY A 191 -27.89 6.03 -14.12
C GLY A 191 -28.32 6.61 -12.77
N ILE A 192 -28.02 5.87 -11.71
CA ILE A 192 -28.41 6.22 -10.34
C ILE A 192 -27.17 6.57 -9.55
N LYS A 193 -27.16 7.76 -8.95
CA LYS A 193 -26.05 8.18 -8.11
C LYS A 193 -26.01 7.36 -6.82
N VAL A 194 -24.83 6.91 -6.46
CA VAL A 194 -24.53 6.24 -5.19
C VAL A 194 -23.44 7.01 -4.49
N ILE A 195 -23.66 7.31 -3.22
CA ILE A 195 -22.70 8.00 -2.37
C ILE A 195 -22.15 7.00 -1.37
N ILE A 196 -20.82 6.93 -1.31
CA ILE A 196 -20.07 6.25 -0.27
C ILE A 196 -19.55 7.31 0.68
N ASP A 197 -19.94 7.23 1.94
CA ASP A 197 -19.34 8.07 2.99
C ASP A 197 -17.85 7.76 3.17
N PRO A 198 -17.06 8.70 3.71
CA PRO A 198 -15.64 8.46 4.01
C PRO A 198 -15.42 7.15 4.77
N ILE A 199 -14.49 6.34 4.28
CA ILE A 199 -14.10 5.07 4.91
C ILE A 199 -12.97 5.36 5.88
N ALA A 200 -13.13 4.92 7.13
CA ALA A 200 -12.09 5.11 8.14
C ALA A 200 -10.76 4.47 7.69
N ASN A 201 -9.65 5.16 7.97
CA ASN A 201 -8.28 4.77 7.61
C ASN A 201 -8.04 4.64 6.09
N MET A 202 -8.93 5.17 5.24
CA MET A 202 -8.66 5.26 3.82
C MET A 202 -7.52 6.26 3.57
N HIS A 203 -6.52 5.86 2.78
CA HIS A 203 -5.41 6.71 2.40
C HIS A 203 -5.58 7.26 0.98
N ARG A 204 -4.87 8.36 0.70
CA ARG A 204 -4.71 8.81 -0.68
C ARG A 204 -4.06 7.71 -1.51
N TYR A 205 -4.53 7.57 -2.73
CA TYR A 205 -4.09 6.58 -3.69
C TYR A 205 -4.39 5.12 -3.32
N ASN A 206 -5.35 4.90 -2.41
CA ASN A 206 -6.00 3.61 -2.30
C ASN A 206 -6.92 3.41 -3.52
N ALA A 207 -6.73 2.27 -4.20
CA ALA A 207 -7.61 1.84 -5.29
C ALA A 207 -8.90 1.23 -4.71
N LEU A 208 -10.03 1.70 -5.21
CA LEU A 208 -11.35 1.21 -4.90
C LEU A 208 -12.00 0.63 -6.14
N GLU A 209 -12.54 -0.57 -6.01
CA GLU A 209 -13.37 -1.19 -7.02
C GLU A 209 -14.78 -1.35 -6.45
N ILE A 210 -15.77 -0.81 -7.15
CA ILE A 210 -17.17 -1.17 -6.94
C ILE A 210 -17.62 -2.02 -8.12
N ARG A 211 -18.26 -3.14 -7.80
CA ARG A 211 -18.78 -4.05 -8.80
C ARG A 211 -20.29 -4.13 -8.68
N TRP A 212 -20.97 -3.97 -9.81
CA TRP A 212 -22.43 -3.99 -9.91
C TRP A 212 -22.91 -5.34 -10.44
N THR A 213 -23.94 -5.89 -9.79
CA THR A 213 -24.52 -7.19 -10.12
C THR A 213 -26.04 -7.06 -10.25
N GLN A 214 -26.64 -7.74 -11.23
CA GLN A 214 -28.10 -7.86 -11.36
C GLN A 214 -28.68 -8.88 -10.37
N ASP A 215 -28.05 -10.06 -10.31
CA ASP A 215 -28.36 -11.15 -9.37
C ASP A 215 -27.06 -11.65 -8.73
N SER A 216 -27.14 -12.42 -7.64
CA SER A 216 -25.98 -12.93 -6.90
C SER A 216 -25.12 -13.87 -7.78
N GLY A 217 -24.20 -13.29 -8.57
CA GLY A 217 -23.19 -14.04 -9.33
C GLY A 217 -22.90 -13.53 -10.74
N ILE A 218 -23.73 -12.66 -11.33
CA ILE A 218 -23.49 -12.10 -12.67
C ILE A 218 -23.05 -10.65 -12.55
N TRP A 219 -21.76 -10.41 -12.80
CA TRP A 219 -21.19 -9.07 -12.90
C TRP A 219 -21.65 -8.39 -14.18
N VAL A 220 -22.12 -7.15 -14.05
CA VAL A 220 -22.68 -6.39 -15.17
C VAL A 220 -21.83 -5.17 -15.48
N ASP A 221 -21.23 -4.57 -14.45
CA ASP A 221 -20.32 -3.42 -14.59
C ASP A 221 -19.34 -3.35 -13.41
N SER A 222 -18.19 -2.72 -13.61
CA SER A 222 -17.27 -2.35 -12.53
C SER A 222 -16.73 -0.94 -12.72
N GLN A 223 -16.66 -0.20 -11.61
CA GLN A 223 -16.11 1.13 -11.57
C GLN A 223 -14.91 1.16 -10.64
N HIS A 224 -13.84 1.75 -11.14
CA HIS A 224 -12.58 1.90 -10.43
C HIS A 224 -12.39 3.36 -10.08
N LYS A 225 -12.02 3.64 -8.83
CA LYS A 225 -11.65 4.98 -8.38
C LYS A 225 -10.40 4.93 -7.55
N MET A 226 -9.53 5.91 -7.80
CA MET A 226 -8.42 6.20 -6.91
C MET A 226 -8.86 7.20 -5.86
N THR A 227 -8.55 6.95 -4.60
CA THR A 227 -8.93 7.86 -3.52
C THR A 227 -8.01 9.09 -3.53
N VAL A 228 -8.50 10.27 -3.89
CA VAL A 228 -7.72 11.52 -3.85
C VAL A 228 -8.00 12.33 -2.58
N TYR A 229 -9.27 12.31 -2.14
CA TYR A 229 -9.75 13.00 -0.94
C TYR A 229 -10.43 11.99 0.00
N PRO A 230 -9.66 11.27 0.84
CA PRO A 230 -10.19 10.18 1.66
C PRO A 230 -11.20 10.61 2.73
N ASP A 231 -11.22 11.90 3.05
CA ASP A 231 -12.13 12.56 3.98
C ASP A 231 -13.43 13.02 3.33
N GLN A 232 -13.59 12.85 2.01
CA GLN A 232 -14.78 13.24 1.26
C GLN A 232 -15.57 12.02 0.81
N SER A 233 -16.89 12.20 0.74
CA SER A 233 -17.76 11.19 0.14
C SER A 233 -17.42 10.97 -1.34
N MET A 234 -17.46 9.72 -1.77
CA MET A 234 -17.22 9.34 -3.15
C MET A 234 -18.54 9.06 -3.86
N GLU A 235 -18.72 9.65 -5.04
CA GLU A 235 -19.89 9.39 -5.89
C GLU A 235 -19.58 8.29 -6.91
N PHE A 236 -20.46 7.32 -7.06
CA PHE A 236 -20.47 6.34 -8.15
C PHE A 236 -21.81 6.41 -8.87
N THR A 237 -21.91 5.79 -10.04
CA THR A 237 -23.17 5.75 -10.79
C THR A 237 -23.52 4.31 -11.10
N ILE A 238 -24.64 3.79 -10.59
CA ILE A 238 -25.17 2.51 -11.06
C ILE A 238 -25.57 2.70 -12.52
N PRO A 239 -24.98 1.98 -13.49
CA PRO A 239 -25.32 2.18 -14.88
C PRO A 239 -26.74 1.62 -15.18
N PRO A 240 -27.48 2.21 -16.13
CA PRO A 240 -28.85 1.79 -16.46
C PRO A 240 -29.01 0.30 -16.73
N VAL A 241 -28.04 -0.31 -17.39
CA VAL A 241 -28.02 -1.75 -17.71
C VAL A 241 -28.15 -2.64 -16.46
N VAL A 242 -27.74 -2.18 -15.27
CA VAL A 242 -27.82 -2.96 -14.03
C VAL A 242 -29.24 -3.02 -13.48
N TYR A 243 -30.02 -1.95 -13.55
CA TYR A 243 -31.34 -1.89 -12.88
C TYR A 243 -32.54 -1.87 -13.83
N GLN A 244 -32.36 -1.48 -15.10
CA GLN A 244 -33.47 -1.43 -16.07
C GLN A 244 -34.18 -2.78 -16.30
N PRO A 245 -33.51 -3.95 -16.26
CA PRO A 245 -34.20 -5.25 -16.37
C PRO A 245 -35.19 -5.53 -15.23
N HIS A 246 -35.03 -4.87 -14.07
CA HIS A 246 -35.86 -5.07 -12.88
C HIS A 246 -37.02 -4.07 -12.79
N VAL A 247 -37.21 -3.20 -13.79
CA VAL A 247 -38.32 -2.25 -13.86
C VAL A 247 -39.65 -3.01 -13.99
N GLY A 248 -40.49 -2.96 -12.95
CA GLY A 248 -41.81 -3.60 -12.93
C GLY A 248 -41.82 -5.08 -12.54
N GLY A 249 -40.69 -5.63 -12.10
CA GLY A 249 -40.60 -6.97 -11.53
C GLY A 249 -41.04 -6.99 -10.06
N VAL A 250 -41.82 -8.00 -9.67
CA VAL A 250 -42.18 -8.23 -8.26
C VAL A 250 -40.96 -8.79 -7.53
N PHE A 251 -40.36 -8.02 -6.62
CA PHE A 251 -39.35 -8.54 -5.69
C PHE A 251 -40.02 -9.54 -4.74
N GLN A 252 -39.75 -10.84 -4.91
CA GLN A 252 -39.95 -11.84 -3.86
C GLN A 252 -38.63 -11.94 -3.09
N GLY A 253 -38.59 -11.37 -1.88
CA GLY A 253 -37.40 -11.38 -1.05
C GLY A 253 -37.07 -12.77 -0.51
N SER A 254 -35.78 -13.10 -0.52
CA SER A 254 -35.14 -14.11 0.32
C SER A 254 -33.82 -13.57 0.82
#